data_AF-A0A7S4DI47-F1
#
_entry.id   AF-A0A7S4DI47-F1
#
_cell.length_a   1.000
_cell.length_b   1.000
_cell.length_c   1.000
_cell.angle_alpha   90.00
_cell.angle_beta   90.00
_cell.angle_gamma   90.00
#
_symmetry.space_group_name_H-M   'P 1'
#
loop_
_entity.id
_entity.type
_entity.pdbx_description
1 polymer ?
#
loop_
_entity_poly.entity_id
_entity_poly.type
_entity_poly.pdbx_seq_one_letter_code
_entity_poly.pdbx_strand_id
1 'polypeptide(L)'
;MPPQWAASGRRMEIHMLAEFHENGDVSARIGPYLDMGVHKGRWVVSEDDVLRFWLEIDGFERFDVSLPKGKLFFACNLWGLLLGNKSTNNILTIVAKRFFVRKEKRMVGTFQAFDVPEDDPDPTLPPCRTKFRGGPVDEFDTTDVFDDGRY
;
A
#
# COMPACT_ATOMS: atom_id res chain seq x y z
N MET A 1 -12.83 -5.98 -8.45
CA MET A 1 -11.99 -5.16 -9.33
C MET A 1 -12.39 -5.43 -10.76
N PRO A 2 -12.48 -4.39 -11.59
CA PRO A 2 -12.78 -4.54 -13.00
C PRO A 2 -11.71 -5.42 -13.68
N PRO A 3 -12.03 -6.11 -14.78
CA PRO A 3 -11.07 -6.91 -15.56
C PRO A 3 -9.88 -6.13 -16.10
N GLN A 4 -9.95 -4.79 -16.11
CA GLN A 4 -8.95 -3.88 -16.66
C GLN A 4 -7.94 -3.36 -15.62
N TRP A 5 -8.04 -3.81 -14.36
CA TRP A 5 -7.18 -3.28 -13.29
C TRP A 5 -5.71 -3.63 -13.51
N ALA A 6 -4.86 -2.60 -13.62
CA ALA A 6 -3.43 -2.72 -13.98
C ALA A 6 -3.16 -3.49 -15.29
N ALA A 7 -4.11 -3.45 -16.23
CA ALA A 7 -3.96 -4.00 -17.58
C ALA A 7 -2.84 -3.32 -18.39
N SER A 8 -2.51 -2.07 -18.06
CA SER A 8 -1.41 -1.30 -18.63
C SER A 8 -0.02 -1.84 -18.25
N GLY A 9 0.07 -2.80 -17.32
CA GLY A 9 1.33 -3.26 -16.75
C GLY A 9 1.92 -2.30 -15.71
N ARG A 10 1.29 -1.15 -15.45
CA ARG A 10 1.68 -0.23 -14.38
C ARG A 10 1.32 -0.80 -13.01
N ARG A 11 2.23 -0.58 -12.06
CA ARG A 11 2.06 -0.91 -10.64
C ARG A 11 2.36 0.33 -9.83
N MET A 12 1.53 0.58 -8.83
CA MET A 12 1.71 1.68 -7.89
C MET A 12 2.45 1.15 -6.66
N GLU A 13 3.54 1.81 -6.30
CA GLU A 13 4.26 1.56 -5.05
C GLU A 13 3.90 2.65 -4.05
N ILE A 14 3.21 2.26 -2.98
CA ILE A 14 2.75 3.17 -1.92
C ILE A 14 3.63 2.94 -0.70
N HIS A 15 4.31 4.01 -0.26
CA HIS A 15 5.08 4.01 0.97
C HIS A 15 4.21 4.52 2.12
N MET A 16 4.20 3.78 3.23
CA MET A 16 3.43 4.10 4.42
C MET A 16 4.29 3.94 5.66
N LEU A 17 4.15 4.86 6.60
CA LEU A 17 4.67 4.74 7.95
C LEU A 17 3.51 4.39 8.86
N ALA A 18 3.55 3.22 9.50
CA ALA A 18 2.54 2.78 10.45
C ALA A 18 3.09 2.86 11.88
N GLU A 19 2.28 3.38 12.80
CA GLU A 19 2.61 3.50 14.22
C GLU A 19 1.59 2.69 15.02
N PHE A 20 2.09 1.73 15.80
CA PHE A 20 1.29 0.78 16.57
C PHE A 20 1.24 1.22 18.03
N HIS A 21 0.05 1.55 18.52
CA HIS A 21 -0.17 2.04 19.88
C HIS A 21 -0.54 0.89 20.82
N GLU A 22 -0.12 0.97 22.08
CA GLU A 22 -0.37 -0.08 23.09
C GLU A 22 -1.86 -0.38 23.31
N ASN A 23 -2.72 0.60 23.04
CA ASN A 23 -4.18 0.45 23.17
C ASN A 23 -4.82 -0.39 22.04
N GLY A 24 -4.02 -0.90 21.09
CA GLY A 24 -4.47 -1.68 19.94
C GLY A 24 -4.86 -0.85 18.71
N ASP A 25 -4.65 0.46 18.74
CA ASP A 25 -4.87 1.33 17.59
C ASP A 25 -3.61 1.38 16.70
N VAL A 26 -3.83 1.55 15.40
CA VAL A 26 -2.75 1.83 14.43
C VAL A 26 -3.06 3.12 13.68
N SER A 27 -2.10 4.04 13.65
CA SER A 27 -2.13 5.23 12.79
C SER A 27 -1.16 5.04 11.64
N ALA A 28 -1.42 5.70 10.51
CA ALA A 28 -0.50 5.67 9.38
C ALA A 28 -0.36 7.03 8.70
N ARG A 29 0.87 7.33 8.28
CA ARG A 29 1.19 8.43 7.36
C ARG A 29 1.56 7.83 6.01
N ILE A 30 1.18 8.50 4.93
CA ILE A 30 1.52 8.10 3.56
C ILE A 30 2.52 9.07 2.97
N GLY A 31 3.31 8.59 1.99
CA GLY A 31 4.26 9.42 1.29
C GLY A 31 3.59 10.61 0.57
N PRO A 32 4.34 11.69 0.32
CA PRO A 32 3.82 12.86 -0.38
C PRO A 32 3.36 12.49 -1.80
N TYR A 33 2.41 13.27 -2.34
CA TYR A 33 1.86 13.14 -3.71
C TYR A 33 0.96 11.92 -3.96
N LEU A 34 0.41 11.32 -2.90
CA LEU A 34 -0.66 10.34 -2.98
C LEU A 34 -1.96 10.95 -2.46
N ASP A 35 -2.93 11.13 -3.35
CA ASP A 35 -4.28 11.62 -3.01
C ASP A 35 -5.13 10.47 -2.45
N MET A 36 -4.79 10.01 -1.24
CA MET A 36 -5.47 8.94 -0.54
C MET A 36 -5.54 9.25 0.96
N GLY A 37 -6.72 9.54 1.49
CA GLY A 37 -6.89 9.65 2.95
C GLY A 37 -6.66 8.30 3.62
N VAL A 38 -5.83 8.27 4.67
CA VAL A 38 -5.63 7.09 5.52
C VAL A 38 -6.01 7.43 6.95
N HIS A 39 -6.85 6.59 7.53
CA HIS A 39 -7.47 6.76 8.83
C HIS A 39 -7.03 5.66 9.79
N LYS A 40 -7.16 5.96 11.09
CA LYS A 40 -6.83 5.01 12.16
C LYS A 40 -7.54 3.67 11.95
N GLY A 41 -6.86 2.61 12.29
CA GLY A 41 -7.48 1.30 12.40
C GLY A 41 -7.01 0.57 13.64
N ARG A 42 -7.01 -0.77 13.58
CA ARG A 42 -6.61 -1.60 14.71
C ARG A 42 -5.62 -2.66 14.31
N TRP A 43 -4.82 -3.08 15.29
CA TRP A 43 -3.88 -4.18 15.16
C TRP A 43 -4.11 -5.24 16.23
N VAL A 44 -3.62 -6.44 15.95
CA VAL A 44 -3.57 -7.56 16.87
C VAL A 44 -2.42 -8.47 16.44
N VAL A 45 -1.76 -9.08 17.41
CA VAL A 45 -0.85 -10.21 17.17
C VAL A 45 -1.62 -11.47 17.52
N SER A 46 -1.80 -12.36 16.55
CA SER A 46 -2.45 -13.65 16.78
C SER A 46 -1.49 -14.67 17.37
N GLU A 47 -2.05 -15.76 17.92
CA GLU A 47 -1.31 -16.85 18.58
C GLU A 47 -0.26 -17.55 17.66
N ASP A 48 -0.34 -17.33 16.35
CA ASP A 48 0.57 -17.82 15.32
C ASP A 48 1.73 -16.86 14.99
N ASP A 49 2.02 -15.90 15.88
CA ASP A 49 3.00 -14.83 15.68
C ASP A 49 2.77 -14.02 14.40
N VAL A 50 1.52 -13.81 14.02
CA VAL A 50 1.16 -12.98 12.86
C VAL A 50 0.61 -11.64 13.33
N LEU A 51 1.29 -10.56 12.95
CA LEU A 51 0.76 -9.20 13.07
C LEU A 51 -0.32 -9.01 12.01
N ARG A 52 -1.55 -8.80 12.47
CA ARG A 52 -2.70 -8.47 11.64
C ARG A 52 -3.18 -7.08 11.99
N PHE A 53 -3.25 -6.20 11.00
CA PHE A 53 -3.80 -4.87 11.19
C PHE A 53 -4.64 -4.45 10.01
N TRP A 54 -5.46 -3.43 10.21
CA TRP A 54 -6.18 -2.80 9.13
C TRP A 54 -6.15 -1.29 9.27
N LEU A 55 -6.26 -0.62 8.12
CA LEU A 55 -6.38 0.83 8.02
C LEU A 55 -7.63 1.14 7.19
N GLU A 56 -8.33 2.22 7.54
CA GLU A 56 -9.41 2.75 6.72
C GLU A 56 -8.84 3.72 5.69
N ILE A 57 -9.26 3.59 4.43
CA ILE A 57 -8.84 4.44 3.33
C ILE A 57 -10.04 5.06 2.64
N ASP A 58 -9.89 6.29 2.13
CA ASP A 58 -10.93 6.96 1.33
C ASP A 58 -11.05 6.43 -0.10
N GLY A 59 -10.16 5.52 -0.48
CA GLY A 59 -10.01 5.06 -1.85
C GLY A 59 -8.95 5.88 -2.59
N PHE A 60 -8.60 5.39 -3.77
CA PHE A 60 -7.54 5.96 -4.59
C PHE A 60 -7.75 5.52 -6.03
N GLU A 61 -7.48 6.41 -6.99
CA GLU A 61 -7.50 6.08 -8.41
C GLU A 61 -6.37 6.80 -9.13
N ARG A 62 -5.55 6.05 -9.86
CA ARG A 62 -4.49 6.59 -10.71
C ARG A 62 -4.21 5.65 -11.87
N PHE A 63 -4.23 6.20 -13.09
CA PHE A 63 -4.17 5.42 -14.33
C PHE A 63 -5.28 4.36 -14.34
N ASP A 64 -4.94 3.10 -14.58
CA ASP A 64 -5.85 1.95 -14.55
C ASP A 64 -5.80 1.18 -13.21
N VAL A 65 -5.24 1.80 -12.16
CA VAL A 65 -5.16 1.25 -10.81
C VAL A 65 -6.14 2.02 -9.91
N SER A 66 -7.19 1.33 -9.47
CA SER A 66 -8.14 1.85 -8.48
C SER A 66 -8.24 0.97 -7.23
N LEU A 67 -8.32 1.62 -6.07
CA LEU A 67 -8.62 1.03 -4.77
C LEU A 67 -9.91 1.66 -4.24
N PRO A 68 -10.96 0.87 -3.95
CA PRO A 68 -12.19 1.44 -3.43
C PRO A 68 -12.03 1.87 -1.97
N LYS A 69 -12.86 2.83 -1.55
CA LYS A 69 -13.03 3.22 -0.15
C LYS A 69 -13.34 2.02 0.75
N GLY A 70 -12.70 1.94 1.90
CA GLY A 70 -12.96 0.88 2.88
C GLY A 70 -11.74 0.50 3.70
N LYS A 71 -11.69 -0.76 4.15
CA LYS A 71 -10.60 -1.28 5.00
C LYS A 71 -9.58 -2.05 4.16
N LEU A 72 -8.32 -1.65 4.28
CA LEU A 72 -7.18 -2.44 3.84
C LEU A 72 -6.70 -3.31 5.01
N PHE A 73 -6.59 -4.61 4.77
CA PHE A 73 -6.13 -5.59 5.75
C PHE A 73 -4.73 -6.06 5.40
N PHE A 74 -3.84 -6.00 6.39
CA PHE A 74 -2.43 -6.35 6.31
C PHE A 74 -2.17 -7.54 7.23
N ALA A 75 -1.35 -8.46 6.75
CA ALA A 75 -0.84 -9.57 7.55
C ALA A 75 0.67 -9.70 7.29
N CYS A 76 1.46 -9.68 8.37
CA CYS A 76 2.90 -9.90 8.35
C CYS A 76 3.27 -10.89 9.45
N ASN A 77 4.19 -11.81 9.15
CA ASN A 77 4.73 -12.68 10.18
C ASN A 77 5.70 -11.88 11.05
N LEU A 78 5.59 -12.06 12.36
CA LEU A 78 6.57 -11.63 13.33
C LEU A 78 7.50 -12.81 13.62
N TRP A 79 8.76 -12.52 13.90
CA TRP A 79 9.67 -13.50 14.46
C TRP A 79 10.24 -12.92 15.75
N GLY A 80 9.58 -13.23 16.87
CA GLY A 80 9.81 -12.54 18.13
C GLY A 80 9.44 -11.05 18.01
N LEU A 81 10.40 -10.16 18.23
CA LEU A 81 10.23 -8.71 18.09
C LEU A 81 10.56 -8.19 16.68
N LEU A 82 11.01 -9.06 15.76
CA LEU A 82 11.43 -8.64 14.42
C LEU A 82 10.27 -8.77 13.43
N LEU A 83 10.03 -7.71 12.66
CA LEU A 83 9.14 -7.75 11.51
C LEU A 83 9.75 -8.61 10.39
N GLY A 84 8.92 -9.47 9.78
CA GLY A 84 9.28 -10.30 8.64
C GLY A 84 9.67 -9.47 7.41
N ASN A 85 10.95 -9.10 7.35
CA ASN A 85 11.51 -8.10 6.44
C ASN A 85 11.45 -8.50 4.95
N LYS A 86 11.49 -9.81 4.66
CA LYS A 86 11.53 -10.36 3.28
C LYS A 86 10.50 -11.46 3.03
N SER A 87 9.32 -11.37 3.63
CA SER A 87 8.31 -12.40 3.40
C SER A 87 7.62 -12.22 2.05
N THR A 88 7.74 -13.23 1.19
CA THR A 88 6.89 -13.47 0.01
C THR A 88 5.40 -13.60 0.37
N ASN A 89 5.06 -13.66 1.65
CA ASN A 89 3.71 -13.88 2.19
C ASN A 89 3.12 -12.65 2.90
N ASN A 90 3.71 -11.46 2.75
CA ASN A 90 3.09 -10.23 3.24
C ASN A 90 1.97 -9.83 2.28
N ILE A 91 0.72 -10.06 2.68
CA ILE A 91 -0.44 -9.95 1.81
C ILE A 91 -1.26 -8.71 2.20
N LEU A 92 -1.60 -7.92 1.19
CA LEU A 92 -2.57 -6.84 1.28
C LEU A 92 -3.91 -7.30 0.71
N THR A 93 -4.98 -7.20 1.50
CA THR A 93 -6.33 -7.59 1.09
C THR A 93 -7.36 -6.49 1.33
N ILE A 94 -8.42 -6.51 0.52
CA ILE A 94 -9.61 -5.68 0.71
C ILE A 94 -10.85 -6.56 0.82
N VAL A 95 -11.84 -6.10 1.57
CA VAL A 95 -13.18 -6.70 1.58
C VAL A 95 -14.04 -6.00 0.54
N ALA A 96 -14.26 -6.65 -0.59
CA ALA A 96 -15.10 -6.13 -1.66
C ALA A 96 -16.52 -6.72 -1.58
N LYS A 97 -17.54 -5.90 -1.83
CA LYS A 97 -18.92 -6.39 -2.04
C LYS A 97 -19.09 -6.81 -3.50
N ARG A 98 -19.54 -8.05 -3.73
CA ARG A 98 -19.92 -8.57 -5.04
C ARG A 98 -21.43 -8.79 -5.07
N PHE A 99 -22.08 -8.31 -6.14
CA PHE A 99 -23.54 -8.39 -6.33
C PHE A 99 -24.34 -7.87 -5.13
N PHE A 100 -23.87 -6.79 -4.49
CA PHE A 100 -24.49 -6.12 -3.34
C PHE A 100 -24.72 -6.94 -2.06
N VAL A 101 -24.59 -8.27 -2.08
CA VAL A 101 -24.95 -9.16 -0.97
C VAL A 101 -23.74 -9.90 -0.40
N ARG A 102 -22.74 -10.25 -1.23
CA ARG A 102 -21.61 -11.09 -0.80
C ARG A 102 -20.36 -10.26 -0.49
N LYS A 103 -19.83 -10.37 0.73
CA LYS A 103 -18.50 -9.86 1.09
C LYS A 103 -17.46 -10.92 0.71
N GLU A 104 -16.49 -10.54 -0.11
CA GLU A 104 -15.35 -11.39 -0.49
C GLU A 104 -14.05 -10.70 -0.09
N LYS A 105 -13.12 -11.43 0.54
CA LYS A 105 -11.73 -10.97 0.72
C LYS A 105 -11.00 -11.17 -0.60
N ARG A 106 -10.29 -10.13 -1.08
CA ARG A 106 -9.48 -10.20 -2.31
C ARG A 106 -8.10 -9.61 -2.05
N MET A 107 -7.07 -10.31 -2.52
CA MET A 107 -5.71 -9.81 -2.52
C MET A 107 -5.58 -8.66 -3.54
N VAL A 108 -4.99 -7.55 -3.10
CA VAL A 108 -4.73 -6.36 -3.93
C VAL A 108 -3.24 -6.02 -4.02
N GLY A 109 -2.39 -6.76 -3.32
CA GLY A 109 -0.95 -6.61 -3.46
C GLY A 109 -0.19 -7.37 -2.39
N THR A 110 1.11 -7.12 -2.39
CA THR A 110 2.03 -7.52 -1.33
C THR A 110 2.71 -6.27 -0.79
N PHE A 111 3.32 -6.37 0.39
CA PHE A 111 4.07 -5.27 0.97
C PHE A 111 5.38 -5.76 1.59
N GLN A 112 6.34 -4.86 1.73
CA GLN A 112 7.54 -5.08 2.52
C GLN A 112 7.44 -4.18 3.75
N ALA A 113 7.90 -4.68 4.88
CA ALA A 113 7.89 -3.97 6.15
C ALA A 113 9.31 -3.93 6.70
N PHE A 114 9.70 -2.77 7.22
CA PHE A 114 10.99 -2.52 7.83
C PHE A 114 10.76 -1.73 9.11
N ASP A 115 11.51 -2.06 10.15
CA ASP A 115 11.50 -1.28 11.39
C ASP A 115 12.16 0.08 11.14
N VAL A 116 11.54 1.14 11.63
CA VAL A 116 12.13 2.48 11.62
C VAL A 116 12.92 2.64 12.93
N PRO A 117 14.20 3.04 12.87
CA PRO A 117 14.99 3.28 14.08
C PRO A 117 14.35 4.34 14.96
N GLU A 118 14.36 4.15 16.28
CA GLU A 118 13.80 5.10 17.26
C GLU A 118 14.50 6.47 17.22
N ASP A 119 15.73 6.53 16.71
CA ASP A 119 16.55 7.74 16.63
C ASP A 119 16.18 8.69 15.47
N ASP A 120 15.23 8.30 14.59
CA ASP A 120 14.74 9.15 13.49
C ASP A 120 13.39 9.81 13.89
N PRO A 121 13.39 11.07 14.36
CA PRO A 121 12.18 11.73 14.84
C PRO A 121 11.19 12.07 13.71
N ASP A 122 11.62 12.05 12.44
CA ASP A 122 10.71 12.25 11.31
C ASP A 122 11.16 11.45 10.07
N PRO A 123 10.89 10.13 10.04
CA PRO A 123 11.28 9.29 8.92
C PRO A 123 10.60 9.78 7.65
N THR A 124 11.40 10.32 6.73
CA THR A 124 10.90 10.87 5.47
C THR A 124 10.52 9.72 4.54
N LEU A 125 9.22 9.62 4.22
CA LEU A 125 8.74 8.64 3.25
C LEU A 125 9.16 9.05 1.84
N PRO A 126 9.74 8.14 1.04
CA PRO A 126 10.06 8.45 -0.35
C PRO A 126 8.78 8.74 -1.14
N PRO A 127 8.86 9.53 -2.22
CA PRO A 127 7.71 9.83 -3.06
C PRO A 127 7.15 8.53 -3.68
N CYS A 128 5.83 8.49 -3.85
CA CYS A 128 5.15 7.38 -4.51
C CYS A 128 5.71 7.15 -5.92
N ARG A 129 6.16 5.92 -6.22
CA ARG A 129 6.72 5.55 -7.52
C ARG A 129 5.71 4.73 -8.33
N THR A 130 5.59 5.04 -9.61
CA THR A 130 4.92 4.14 -10.56
C THR A 130 5.98 3.25 -11.18
N LYS A 131 5.86 1.93 -11.03
CA LYS A 131 6.72 0.95 -11.70
C LYS A 131 6.01 0.43 -12.93
N PHE A 132 6.68 0.46 -14.08
CA PHE A 132 6.22 -0.25 -15.27
C PHE A 132 6.87 -1.63 -15.29
N ARG A 133 6.08 -2.71 -15.36
CA ARG A 133 6.62 -4.04 -15.62
C ARG A 133 6.50 -4.28 -17.12
N GLY A 134 7.63 -4.17 -17.82
CA GLY A 134 7.75 -4.13 -19.27
C GLY A 134 6.73 -4.95 -20.07
N GLY A 135 6.01 -4.27 -20.96
CA GLY A 135 5.71 -4.82 -22.29
C GLY A 135 6.96 -4.74 -23.19
N PRO A 136 6.91 -5.23 -24.44
CA PRO A 136 8.05 -5.13 -25.36
C PRO A 136 8.54 -3.67 -25.41
N VAL A 137 9.85 -3.52 -25.43
CA VAL A 137 10.52 -2.22 -25.55
C VAL A 137 10.27 -1.72 -26.97
N ASP A 138 9.11 -1.16 -27.22
CA ASP A 138 8.97 -0.19 -28.29
C ASP A 138 9.40 1.16 -27.72
N GLU A 139 10.33 1.78 -28.42
CA GLU A 139 11.07 2.99 -28.09
C GLU A 139 10.24 4.00 -27.28
N PHE A 140 10.66 4.24 -26.03
CA PHE A 140 10.19 5.39 -25.27
C PHE A 140 10.81 6.65 -25.89
N ASP A 141 9.98 7.40 -26.62
CA ASP A 141 10.24 8.77 -27.05
C ASP A 141 10.51 9.63 -25.80
N THR A 142 11.72 10.17 -25.69
CA THR A 142 12.20 10.95 -24.53
C THR A 142 11.74 12.41 -24.56
N THR A 143 10.61 12.73 -25.19
CA THR A 143 10.15 14.11 -25.36
C THR A 143 9.35 14.70 -24.19
N ASP A 144 8.92 13.92 -23.19
CA ASP A 144 8.18 14.44 -22.02
C ASP A 144 9.06 14.76 -20.80
N VAL A 145 10.32 15.11 -21.04
CA VAL A 145 11.29 15.54 -20.03
C VAL A 145 11.35 17.07 -20.01
N PHE A 146 10.59 17.68 -19.09
CA PHE A 146 10.65 19.09 -18.66
C PHE A 146 10.47 20.14 -19.78
N ASP A 147 9.21 20.50 -20.07
CA ASP A 147 8.90 21.87 -20.54
C ASP A 147 8.67 22.75 -19.31
N ASP A 148 9.76 23.03 -18.58
CA ASP A 148 9.80 24.11 -17.59
C ASP A 148 10.37 25.33 -18.30
N GLY A 149 9.53 25.88 -19.20
CA GLY A 149 9.84 27.00 -20.06
C GLY A 149 8.83 28.12 -19.87
N ARG A 150 9.34 29.26 -19.37
CA ARG A 150 8.82 30.64 -19.42
C ARG A 150 8.03 31.10 -18.17
N TYR A 151 8.23 32.29 -17.58
CA TYR A 151 8.97 33.52 -17.93
C TYR A 151 9.49 34.17 -16.64
#